data_AF-A0A1V4A5C5-F1
#
_entry.id   AF-A0A1V4A5C5-F1
#
_cell.length_a   1.000
_cell.length_b   1.000
_cell.length_c   1.000
_cell.angle_alpha   90.00
_cell.angle_beta   90.00
_cell.angle_gamma   90.00
#
_symmetry.space_group_name_H-M   'P 1'
#
loop_
_entity.id
_entity.type
_entity.pdbx_description
1 polymer ?
#
loop_
_entity_poly.entity_id
_entity_poly.type
_entity_poly.pdbx_seq_one_letter_code
_entity_poly.pdbx_strand_id
1 'polypeptide(L)'
;MRPGDGGESPGVSLGVAGEEGGLRRVARVVLLDPSDRILLLHGHEPGDVSDDWWFTPGGGLEGDETREEAALRELTEETGITDVRLGPLLWRRTCSFPFAGRRWNQDEWYFLARTAQTVTRATALTELERRSVAGSRWWTCQELAQAHETVYPTRLAGLLRTLLDEGPPARPERLDTDIV
;
A
#
# COMPACT_ATOMS: atom_id res chain seq x y z
N MET A 1 -2.63 66.41 29.19
CA MET A 1 -2.87 64.95 29.14
C MET A 1 -4.09 64.73 28.27
N ARG A 2 -3.89 64.30 27.03
CA ARG A 2 -4.90 64.11 25.98
C ARG A 2 -4.76 62.66 25.44
N PRO A 3 -5.78 62.14 24.75
CA PRO A 3 -6.42 60.85 24.99
C PRO A 3 -5.65 59.65 24.44
N GLY A 4 -6.00 58.47 24.97
CA GLY A 4 -5.49 57.17 24.52
C GLY A 4 -5.84 56.91 23.06
N ASP A 5 -4.80 56.64 22.28
CA ASP A 5 -4.84 56.13 20.92
C ASP A 5 -5.14 54.62 21.00
N GLY A 6 -6.40 54.25 20.76
CA GLY A 6 -6.81 52.87 20.59
C GLY A 6 -6.47 52.41 19.18
N GLY A 7 -5.23 51.95 18.99
CA GLY A 7 -4.80 51.33 17.75
C GLY A 7 -5.50 49.99 17.54
N GLU A 8 -6.39 49.96 16.55
CA GLU A 8 -6.98 48.76 15.98
C GLU A 8 -5.87 47.91 15.32
N SER A 9 -5.63 46.70 15.82
CA SER A 9 -4.86 45.67 15.11
C SER A 9 -5.84 44.81 14.31
N PRO A 10 -5.75 44.73 12.97
CA PRO A 10 -6.47 43.71 12.23
C PRO A 10 -5.78 42.37 12.47
N GLY A 11 -6.43 41.52 13.25
CA GLY A 11 -6.09 40.10 13.37
C GLY A 11 -6.32 39.40 12.03
N VAL A 12 -5.31 39.41 11.16
CA VAL A 12 -5.19 38.45 10.07
C VAL A 12 -4.67 37.14 10.64
N SER A 13 -5.56 36.36 11.25
CA SER A 13 -5.31 34.96 11.57
C SER A 13 -5.91 34.09 10.46
N LEU A 14 -5.05 33.86 9.47
CA LEU A 14 -4.88 32.63 8.69
C LEU A 14 -6.11 31.69 8.63
N GLY A 15 -6.89 31.84 7.56
CA GLY A 15 -7.63 30.70 7.04
C GLY A 15 -6.63 29.69 6.47
N VAL A 16 -6.67 28.45 6.94
CA VAL A 16 -7.15 27.26 6.20
C VAL A 16 -6.92 26.02 7.06
N ALA A 17 -7.93 25.16 7.09
CA ALA A 17 -7.96 23.89 7.82
C ALA A 17 -6.74 23.01 7.49
N GLY A 18 -6.16 22.37 8.51
CA GLY A 18 -5.31 21.20 8.29
C GLY A 18 -6.18 20.07 7.74
N GLU A 19 -5.85 19.57 6.56
CA GLU A 19 -6.68 18.65 5.79
C GLU A 19 -6.77 17.26 6.45
N GLU A 20 -7.97 16.91 6.92
CA GLU A 20 -8.39 15.53 7.14
C GLU A 20 -8.45 14.81 5.78
N GLY A 21 -7.55 13.84 5.54
CA GLY A 21 -7.76 12.77 4.56
C GLY A 21 -7.35 13.02 3.10
N GLY A 22 -6.25 13.75 2.83
CA GLY A 22 -5.70 13.89 1.47
C GLY A 22 -5.38 12.54 0.79
N LEU A 23 -5.48 12.51 -0.54
CA LEU A 23 -5.20 11.31 -1.35
C LEU A 23 -3.71 10.92 -1.25
N ARG A 24 -3.42 9.81 -0.58
CA ARG A 24 -2.05 9.31 -0.41
C ARG A 24 -1.59 8.61 -1.68
N ARG A 25 -0.42 9.00 -2.19
CA ARG A 25 0.26 8.27 -3.26
C ARG A 25 0.91 7.03 -2.68
N VAL A 26 0.57 5.85 -3.20
CA VAL A 26 1.02 4.56 -2.67
C VAL A 26 1.62 3.73 -3.79
N ALA A 27 2.70 3.03 -3.48
CA ALA A 27 3.31 2.04 -4.34
C ALA A 27 3.13 0.65 -3.73
N ARG A 28 2.69 -0.31 -4.55
CA ARG A 28 2.43 -1.70 -4.18
C ARG A 28 3.28 -2.62 -5.03
N VAL A 29 3.69 -3.75 -4.48
CA VAL A 29 4.57 -4.70 -5.16
C VAL A 29 3.88 -6.04 -5.37
N VAL A 30 3.72 -6.41 -6.64
CA VAL A 30 3.37 -7.77 -7.06
C VAL A 30 4.68 -8.54 -7.19
N LEU A 31 5.20 -9.02 -6.06
CA LEU A 31 6.47 -9.72 -6.01
C LEU A 31 6.28 -11.21 -6.29
N LEU A 32 6.91 -11.71 -7.35
CA LEU A 32 6.89 -13.11 -7.73
C LEU A 32 8.23 -13.80 -7.51
N ASP A 33 8.20 -15.01 -6.97
CA ASP A 33 9.38 -15.87 -6.86
C ASP A 33 9.62 -16.68 -8.16
N PRO A 34 10.66 -17.54 -8.22
CA PRO A 34 10.92 -18.37 -9.41
C PRO A 34 9.87 -19.45 -9.69
N SER A 35 8.95 -19.70 -8.75
CA SER A 35 7.84 -20.65 -8.87
C SER A 35 6.50 -19.95 -9.13
N ASP A 36 6.53 -18.67 -9.52
CA ASP A 36 5.35 -17.84 -9.78
C ASP A 36 4.39 -17.71 -8.59
N ARG A 37 4.93 -17.84 -7.37
CA ARG A 37 4.18 -17.52 -6.15
C ARG A 37 4.27 -16.04 -5.86
N ILE A 38 3.18 -15.44 -5.41
CA ILE A 38 3.12 -14.04 -4.98
C ILE A 38 3.34 -13.93 -3.47
N LEU A 39 4.15 -12.97 -3.04
CA LEU A 39 4.28 -12.65 -1.62
C LEU A 39 3.13 -11.73 -1.18
N LEU A 40 2.42 -12.12 -0.12
CA LEU A 40 1.43 -11.29 0.55
C LEU A 40 1.75 -11.14 2.04
N LEU A 41 1.34 -10.01 2.61
CA LEU A 41 1.38 -9.71 4.03
C LEU A 41 0.00 -9.95 4.64
N HIS A 42 -0.03 -10.48 5.86
CA HIS A 42 -1.26 -10.68 6.64
C HIS A 42 -1.42 -9.54 7.62
N GLY A 43 -2.46 -8.75 7.41
CA GLY A 43 -2.81 -7.61 8.26
C GLY A 43 -4.12 -7.83 9.00
N HIS A 44 -4.35 -7.03 10.04
CA HIS A 44 -5.60 -6.95 10.77
C HIS A 44 -5.82 -5.55 11.34
N GLU A 45 -7.07 -5.24 11.70
CA GLU A 45 -7.38 -3.99 12.41
C GLU A 45 -6.66 -3.99 13.78
N PRO A 46 -5.92 -2.93 14.17
CA PRO A 46 -5.21 -2.92 15.46
C PRO A 46 -6.13 -3.10 16.67
N GLY A 47 -7.40 -2.70 16.54
CA GLY A 47 -8.43 -2.82 17.57
C GLY A 47 -9.19 -4.16 17.55
N ASP A 48 -9.10 -4.93 16.46
CA ASP A 48 -9.80 -6.20 16.30
C ASP A 48 -9.01 -7.15 15.38
N VAL A 49 -8.32 -8.12 15.98
CA VAL A 49 -7.51 -9.11 15.24
C VAL A 49 -8.34 -10.08 14.40
N SER A 50 -9.66 -10.12 14.59
CA SER A 50 -10.56 -10.97 13.79
C SER A 50 -11.00 -10.31 12.48
N ASP A 51 -10.82 -8.99 12.36
CA ASP A 51 -10.94 -8.25 11.11
C ASP A 51 -9.58 -8.27 10.41
N ASP A 52 -9.31 -9.32 9.65
CA ASP A 52 -8.02 -9.61 9.02
C ASP A 52 -8.09 -9.75 7.48
N TRP A 53 -6.96 -9.51 6.82
CA TRP A 53 -6.86 -9.57 5.36
C TRP A 53 -5.42 -9.78 4.89
N TRP A 54 -5.29 -10.25 3.65
CA TRP A 54 -4.02 -10.32 2.94
C TRP A 54 -3.89 -9.20 1.92
N PHE A 55 -2.69 -8.66 1.78
CA PHE A 55 -2.40 -7.57 0.85
C PHE A 55 -0.95 -7.63 0.35
N THR A 56 -0.67 -6.96 -0.75
CA THR A 56 0.70 -6.87 -1.30
C THR A 56 1.58 -5.97 -0.43
N PRO A 57 2.90 -6.26 -0.30
CA PRO A 57 3.85 -5.31 0.26
C PRO A 57 3.79 -3.94 -0.43
N GLY A 58 4.15 -2.90 0.30
CA GLY A 58 4.23 -1.53 -0.20
C GLY A 58 3.48 -0.52 0.64
N GLY A 59 3.88 0.74 0.51
CA GLY A 59 3.43 1.84 1.35
C GLY A 59 3.41 3.19 0.64
N GLY A 60 3.31 4.25 1.45
CA GLY A 60 3.13 5.61 0.97
C GLY A 60 4.44 6.24 0.53
N LEU A 61 4.37 7.16 -0.42
CA LEU A 61 5.54 7.95 -0.80
C LEU A 61 5.99 8.86 0.35
N GLU A 62 7.31 8.96 0.53
CA GLU A 62 8.00 9.82 1.47
C GLU A 62 8.86 10.86 0.74
N GLY A 63 8.73 12.13 1.13
CA GLY A 63 9.48 13.22 0.50
C GLY A 63 9.27 13.32 -1.01
N ASP A 64 10.38 13.32 -1.75
CA ASP A 64 10.43 13.49 -3.20
C ASP A 64 10.62 12.16 -3.97
N GLU A 65 10.50 11.02 -3.29
CA GLU A 65 10.73 9.72 -3.93
C GLU A 65 9.71 9.42 -5.03
N THR A 66 10.16 8.71 -6.05
CA THR A 66 9.33 8.10 -7.08
C THR A 66 8.56 6.91 -6.51
N ARG A 67 7.54 6.46 -7.23
CA ARG A 67 6.77 5.28 -6.81
C ARG A 67 7.60 4.00 -6.88
N GLU A 68 8.52 3.94 -7.82
CA GLU A 68 9.48 2.86 -7.96
C GLU A 68 10.44 2.80 -6.77
N GLU A 69 10.95 3.96 -6.33
CA GLU A 69 11.78 4.06 -5.12
C GLU A 69 10.99 3.64 -3.86
N ALA A 70 9.78 4.16 -3.69
CA ALA A 70 8.89 3.77 -2.60
C ALA A 70 8.62 2.25 -2.58
N ALA A 71 8.32 1.66 -3.74
CA ALA A 71 8.09 0.21 -3.86
C ALA A 71 9.28 -0.63 -3.37
N LEU A 72 10.50 -0.24 -3.72
CA LEU A 72 11.71 -0.97 -3.34
C LEU A 72 12.07 -0.75 -1.86
N ARG A 73 11.92 0.48 -1.36
CA ARG A 73 12.13 0.83 0.05
C ARG A 73 11.19 0.00 0.93
N GLU A 74 9.89 0.12 0.70
CA GLU A 74 8.85 -0.56 1.49
C GLU A 74 9.03 -2.07 1.47
N LEU A 75 9.32 -2.65 0.29
CA LEU A 75 9.59 -4.08 0.20
C LEU A 75 10.78 -4.49 1.07
N THR A 76 11.85 -3.69 1.10
CA THR A 76 13.01 -3.94 1.96
C THR A 76 12.65 -3.83 3.44
N GLU A 77 11.90 -2.80 3.83
CA GLU A 77 11.53 -2.51 5.21
C GLU A 77 10.58 -3.59 5.78
N GLU A 78 9.56 -3.97 5.01
CA GLU A 78 8.52 -4.92 5.42
C GLU A 78 8.97 -6.37 5.33
N THR A 79 9.87 -6.71 4.40
CA THR A 79 10.17 -8.12 4.08
C THR A 79 11.65 -8.46 4.14
N GLY A 80 12.56 -7.48 4.15
CA GLY A 80 14.01 -7.70 4.09
C GLY A 80 14.51 -8.18 2.73
N ILE A 81 13.65 -8.19 1.70
CA ILE A 81 14.01 -8.61 0.34
C ILE A 81 14.65 -7.43 -0.40
N THR A 82 15.89 -7.61 -0.85
CA THR A 82 16.67 -6.57 -1.54
C THR A 82 17.15 -6.97 -2.93
N ASP A 83 17.30 -8.28 -3.20
CA ASP A 83 17.64 -8.79 -4.53
C ASP A 83 16.38 -8.86 -5.39
N VAL A 84 16.05 -7.74 -6.04
CA VAL A 84 14.79 -7.56 -6.76
C VAL A 84 15.03 -6.98 -8.14
N ARG A 85 14.42 -7.63 -9.14
CA ARG A 85 14.26 -7.04 -10.47
C ARG A 85 12.89 -6.39 -10.56
N LEU A 86 12.86 -5.07 -10.49
CA LEU A 86 11.65 -4.29 -10.72
C LEU A 86 11.26 -4.33 -12.21
N GLY A 87 9.98 -4.57 -12.47
CA GLY A 87 9.37 -4.63 -13.78
C GLY A 87 8.42 -3.45 -14.04
N PRO A 88 7.52 -3.58 -15.02
CA PRO A 88 6.61 -2.51 -15.38
C PRO A 88 5.52 -2.28 -14.31
N LEU A 89 4.90 -1.10 -14.40
CA LEU A 89 3.62 -0.81 -13.73
C LEU A 89 2.52 -1.66 -14.35
N LEU A 90 1.86 -2.48 -13.54
CA LEU A 90 0.77 -3.36 -13.96
C LEU A 90 -0.57 -2.64 -13.86
N TRP A 91 -0.87 -2.12 -12.67
CA TRP A 91 -2.20 -1.67 -12.32
C TRP A 91 -2.19 -0.36 -11.54
N ARG A 92 -3.29 0.38 -11.65
CA ARG A 92 -3.57 1.57 -10.85
C ARG A 92 -4.94 1.43 -10.21
N ARG A 93 -5.05 1.78 -8.93
CA ARG A 93 -6.30 1.71 -8.16
C ARG A 93 -6.42 2.93 -7.28
N THR A 94 -7.63 3.47 -7.19
CA THR A 94 -7.96 4.44 -6.14
C THR A 94 -8.91 3.73 -5.18
N CYS A 95 -8.64 3.77 -3.88
CA CYS A 95 -9.46 3.12 -2.87
C CYS A 95 -9.62 3.99 -1.62
N SER A 96 -10.69 3.74 -0.87
CA SER A 96 -10.97 4.38 0.41
C SER A 96 -11.47 3.33 1.40
N PHE A 97 -10.86 3.28 2.59
CA PHE A 97 -11.21 2.29 3.61
C PHE A 97 -10.93 2.83 5.03
N PRO A 98 -11.71 2.42 6.04
CA PRO A 98 -11.39 2.66 7.45
C PRO A 98 -10.25 1.74 7.90
N PHE A 99 -9.27 2.27 8.62
CA PHE A 99 -8.22 1.49 9.26
C PHE A 99 -7.56 2.28 10.39
N ALA A 100 -7.31 1.65 11.54
CA ALA A 100 -6.71 2.27 12.72
C ALA A 100 -7.46 3.54 13.19
N GLY A 101 -8.80 3.45 13.21
CA GLY A 101 -9.67 4.52 13.69
C GLY A 101 -9.78 5.76 12.77
N ARG A 102 -9.26 5.70 11.53
CA ARG A 102 -9.39 6.78 10.55
C ARG A 102 -9.69 6.27 9.14
N ARG A 103 -10.18 7.15 8.26
CA ARG A 103 -10.36 6.82 6.84
C ARG A 103 -9.09 7.13 6.05
N TRP A 104 -8.66 6.15 5.25
CA TRP A 104 -7.52 6.26 4.34
C TRP A 104 -8.02 6.38 2.91
N ASN A 105 -7.47 7.33 2.17
CA ASN A 105 -7.69 7.49 0.73
C ASN A 105 -6.37 7.25 0.01
N GLN A 106 -6.31 6.30 -0.93
CA GLN A 106 -5.06 5.90 -1.58
C GLN A 106 -5.17 5.90 -3.11
N ASP A 107 -4.12 6.41 -3.78
CA ASP A 107 -3.83 6.26 -5.20
C ASP A 107 -2.66 5.27 -5.36
N GLU A 108 -3.03 4.01 -5.46
CA GLU A 108 -2.16 2.83 -5.46
C GLU A 108 -1.69 2.48 -6.87
N TRP A 109 -0.39 2.28 -7.00
CA TRP A 109 0.27 1.82 -8.22
C TRP A 109 0.97 0.49 -7.96
N TYR A 110 0.62 -0.54 -8.72
CA TYR A 110 1.11 -1.91 -8.53
C TYR A 110 2.21 -2.23 -9.53
N PHE A 111 3.45 -2.41 -9.06
CA PHE A 111 4.59 -2.78 -9.89
C PHE A 111 4.84 -4.27 -9.85
N LEU A 112 5.15 -4.86 -11.01
CA LEU A 112 5.69 -6.21 -11.06
C LEU A 112 7.11 -6.20 -10.49
N ALA A 113 7.43 -7.20 -9.68
CA ALA A 113 8.80 -7.47 -9.26
C ALA A 113 9.09 -8.97 -9.28
N ARG A 114 10.35 -9.32 -9.50
CA ARG A 114 10.84 -10.71 -9.46
C ARG A 114 12.01 -10.82 -8.49
N THR A 115 12.06 -11.90 -7.70
CA THR A 115 13.18 -12.19 -6.81
C THR A 115 13.47 -13.70 -6.75
N ALA A 116 14.70 -14.07 -6.40
CA ALA A 116 15.04 -15.42 -5.95
C ALA A 116 15.13 -15.54 -4.42
N GLN A 117 15.11 -14.42 -3.69
CA GLN A 117 15.17 -14.37 -2.23
C GLN A 117 13.76 -14.57 -1.65
N THR A 118 13.49 -15.77 -1.14
CA THR A 118 12.16 -16.13 -0.60
C THR A 118 12.07 -16.08 0.92
N VAL A 119 13.19 -15.96 1.62
CA VAL A 119 13.22 -15.77 3.07
C VAL A 119 12.89 -14.33 3.40
N THR A 120 11.79 -14.15 4.13
CA THR A 120 11.29 -12.84 4.58
C THR A 120 11.66 -12.59 6.03
N ARG A 121 12.12 -11.37 6.32
CA ARG A 121 12.30 -10.85 7.66
C ARG A 121 12.03 -9.35 7.64
N ALA A 122 10.98 -8.92 8.31
CA ALA A 122 10.73 -7.49 8.49
C ALA A 122 11.91 -6.82 9.20
N THR A 123 12.36 -5.68 8.67
CA THR A 123 13.58 -5.01 9.12
C THR A 123 13.30 -3.65 9.75
N ALA A 124 12.29 -2.93 9.28
CA ALA A 124 12.03 -1.55 9.70
C ALA A 124 10.55 -1.16 9.65
N LEU A 125 9.68 -2.00 10.22
CA LEU A 125 8.25 -1.71 10.30
C LEU A 125 7.98 -0.38 11.04
N THR A 126 7.01 0.37 10.55
CA THR A 126 6.42 1.48 11.29
C THR A 126 5.72 0.98 12.55
N GLU A 127 5.42 1.90 13.45
CA GLU A 127 4.71 1.56 14.69
C GLU A 127 3.27 1.09 14.44
N LEU A 128 2.66 1.51 13.34
CA LEU A 128 1.34 1.01 12.95
C LEU A 128 1.43 -0.43 12.44
N GLU A 129 2.34 -0.71 11.51
CA GLU A 129 2.54 -2.05 10.95
C GLU A 129 2.93 -3.07 12.02
N ARG A 130 3.78 -2.71 12.99
CA ARG A 130 4.12 -3.60 14.10
C ARG A 130 2.90 -4.06 14.91
N ARG A 131 1.83 -3.27 14.94
CA ARG A 131 0.59 -3.60 15.65
C ARG A 131 -0.47 -4.24 14.77
N SER A 132 -0.28 -4.26 13.46
CA SER A 132 -1.32 -4.65 12.51
C SER A 132 -0.88 -5.69 11.49
N VAL A 133 0.41 -6.04 11.39
CA VAL A 133 0.93 -7.05 10.47
C VAL A 133 1.37 -8.27 11.26
N ALA A 134 0.71 -9.39 11.02
CA ALA A 134 0.93 -10.64 11.75
C ALA A 134 1.95 -11.57 11.06
N GLY A 135 2.20 -11.39 9.77
CA GLY A 135 3.16 -12.20 9.04
C GLY A 135 3.11 -12.02 7.53
N SER A 136 3.77 -12.94 6.81
CA SER A 136 3.76 -12.98 5.36
C SER A 136 3.76 -14.42 4.85
N ARG A 137 3.30 -14.62 3.62
CA ARG A 137 3.25 -15.93 2.97
C ARG A 137 3.39 -15.79 1.46
N TRP A 138 4.08 -16.76 0.86
CA TRP A 138 4.07 -16.98 -0.58
C TRP A 138 2.86 -17.81 -0.98
N TRP A 139 2.04 -17.29 -1.89
CA TRP A 139 0.83 -17.91 -2.39
C TRP A 139 0.95 -18.26 -3.87
N THR A 140 0.55 -19.46 -4.25
CA THR A 140 0.28 -19.79 -5.65
C THR A 140 -1.02 -19.12 -6.11
N CYS A 141 -1.15 -18.92 -7.43
CA CYS A 141 -2.41 -18.45 -8.01
C CYS A 141 -3.59 -19.40 -7.68
N GLN A 142 -3.35 -20.71 -7.60
CA GLN A 142 -4.37 -21.69 -7.25
C GLN A 142 -4.82 -21.56 -5.79
N GLU A 143 -3.88 -21.41 -4.84
CA GLU A 143 -4.23 -21.19 -3.44
C GLU A 143 -5.06 -19.91 -3.28
N LEU A 144 -4.70 -18.80 -3.94
CA LEU A 144 -5.48 -17.57 -3.90
C LEU A 144 -6.89 -17.72 -4.49
N ALA A 145 -7.04 -18.50 -5.57
CA ALA A 145 -8.35 -18.73 -6.17
C ALA A 145 -9.28 -19.59 -5.29
N GLN A 146 -8.71 -20.33 -4.34
CA GLN A 146 -9.45 -21.21 -3.42
C GLN A 146 -9.51 -20.64 -1.99
N ALA A 147 -8.85 -19.50 -1.74
CA ALA A 147 -8.82 -18.87 -0.44
C ALA A 147 -10.23 -18.41 -0.03
N HIS A 148 -10.54 -18.60 1.26
CA HIS A 148 -11.74 -18.05 1.88
C HIS A 148 -11.43 -16.76 2.66
N GLU A 149 -10.14 -16.51 2.89
CA GLU A 149 -9.61 -15.31 3.51
C GLU A 149 -9.83 -14.08 2.63
N THR A 150 -9.99 -12.92 3.26
CA THR A 150 -10.08 -11.64 2.56
C THR A 150 -8.72 -11.31 1.94
N VAL A 151 -8.70 -11.03 0.63
CA VAL A 151 -7.50 -10.60 -0.09
C VAL A 151 -7.78 -9.32 -0.84
N TYR A 152 -6.91 -8.33 -0.68
CA TYR A 152 -6.96 -7.07 -1.42
C TYR A 152 -5.79 -6.95 -2.42
N PRO A 153 -6.05 -6.47 -3.65
CA PRO A 153 -7.37 -6.13 -4.20
C PRO A 153 -8.28 -7.36 -4.37
N THR A 154 -9.60 -7.19 -4.31
CA THR A 154 -10.58 -8.31 -4.29
C THR A 154 -10.48 -9.25 -5.48
N ARG A 155 -10.01 -8.74 -6.63
CA ARG A 155 -9.80 -9.52 -7.87
C ARG A 155 -8.37 -10.04 -8.04
N LEU A 156 -7.53 -10.01 -7.01
CA LEU A 156 -6.10 -10.32 -7.13
C LEU A 156 -5.82 -11.71 -7.73
N ALA A 157 -6.58 -12.75 -7.35
CA ALA A 157 -6.41 -14.08 -7.92
C ALA A 157 -6.62 -14.11 -9.44
N GLY A 158 -7.65 -13.41 -9.93
CA GLY A 158 -7.93 -13.30 -11.36
C GLY A 158 -6.88 -12.48 -12.11
N LEU A 159 -6.44 -11.37 -11.51
CA LEU A 159 -5.40 -10.50 -12.06
C LEU A 159 -4.04 -11.23 -12.14
N LEU A 160 -3.68 -11.98 -11.10
CA LEU A 160 -2.47 -12.78 -11.07
C LEU A 160 -2.51 -13.88 -12.14
N ARG A 161 -3.63 -14.58 -12.31
CA ARG A 161 -3.79 -15.58 -13.37
C ARG A 161 -3.52 -14.98 -14.75
N THR A 162 -4.20 -13.88 -15.10
CA THR A 162 -3.99 -13.19 -16.37
C THR A 162 -2.53 -12.75 -16.54
N LEU A 163 -1.91 -12.19 -15.50
CA LEU A 163 -0.49 -11.82 -15.53
C LEU A 163 0.45 -12.99 -15.82
N LEU A 164 0.16 -14.17 -15.27
CA LEU A 164 0.99 -15.38 -15.47
C LEU A 164 0.76 -16.01 -16.84
N ASP A 165 -0.48 -16.01 -17.34
CA ASP A 165 -0.85 -16.61 -18.62
C ASP A 165 -0.48 -15.73 -19.82
N GLU A 166 -0.71 -14.42 -19.71
CA GLU A 166 -0.61 -13.45 -20.81
C GLU A 166 0.61 -12.52 -20.68
N GLY A 167 1.22 -12.47 -19.51
CA GLY A 167 2.30 -11.53 -19.18
C GLY A 167 1.79 -10.15 -18.72
N PRO A 168 2.72 -9.20 -18.47
CA PRO A 168 2.35 -7.83 -18.08
C PRO A 168 1.52 -7.14 -19.17
N PRO A 169 0.49 -6.34 -18.79
CA PRO A 169 -0.32 -5.64 -19.78
C PRO A 169 0.52 -4.61 -20.53
N ALA A 170 0.21 -4.40 -21.82
CA ALA A 170 0.94 -3.44 -22.66
C ALA A 170 0.83 -1.99 -22.17
N ARG A 171 -0.20 -1.67 -21.37
CA ARG A 171 -0.39 -0.39 -20.67
C ARG A 171 -0.96 -0.65 -19.28
N PRO A 172 -0.66 0.20 -18.29
CA PRO A 172 -1.20 0.06 -16.94
C PRO A 172 -2.73 0.09 -16.92
N GLU A 173 -3.33 -0.98 -16.42
CA GLU A 173 -4.78 -1.09 -16.30
C GLU A 173 -5.28 -0.32 -15.08
N ARG A 174 -6.51 0.19 -15.15
CA ARG A 174 -7.17 0.81 -14.01
C ARG A 174 -8.12 -0.21 -13.41
N LEU A 175 -7.87 -0.57 -12.15
CA LEU A 175 -8.76 -1.44 -11.39
C LEU A 175 -9.94 -0.62 -10.85
N ASP A 176 -11.07 -1.29 -10.67
CA ASP A 176 -12.22 -0.68 -10.01
C ASP A 176 -11.86 -0.23 -8.59
N THR A 177 -12.51 0.84 -8.16
CA THR A 177 -12.41 1.33 -6.79
C THR A 177 -13.18 0.41 -5.87
N ASP A 178 -12.50 -0.28 -4.94
CA ASP A 178 -13.19 -0.79 -3.76
C ASP A 178 -13.30 0.36 -2.76
N ILE A 179 -14.54 0.69 -2.39
CA ILE A 179 -14.86 1.52 -1.25
C ILE A 179 -15.39 0.56 -0.20
N VAL A 180 -14.68 0.45 0.91
CA VAL A 180 -15.10 -0.35 2.07
C VAL A 180 -15.59 0.58 3.16
#